data_AF-A0A970XRJ2-F1
#
_entry.id   AF-A0A970XRJ2-F1
#
_cell.length_a   1.000
_cell.length_b   1.000
_cell.length_c   1.000
_cell.angle_alpha   90.00
_cell.angle_beta   90.00
_cell.angle_gamma   90.00
#
_symmetry.space_group_name_H-M   'P 1'
#
loop_
_entity.id
_entity.type
_entity.pdbx_description
1 polymer ?
#
loop_
_entity_poly.entity_id
_entity_poly.type
_entity_poly.pdbx_seq_one_letter_code
_entity_poly.pdbx_strand_id
1 'polypeptide(L)'
;KNRDLSDDAKAKVKIQIDRKRNNVARIFEEDYHAWINYESQGLLRLNKVARNIMFKYCPFAAPIRANLLKHPLYSSLITAFEAERERHSRILRAHYAKICKPDQTVDSILQENLAFYEG
;
A
#
# COMPACT_ATOMS: atom_id res chain seq x y z
N LYS A 1 17.04 -16.31 -4.15
CA LYS A 1 16.23 -17.22 -3.30
C LYS A 1 15.41 -16.36 -2.33
N ASN A 2 14.09 -16.30 -2.47
CA ASN A 2 13.23 -15.53 -1.56
C ASN A 2 12.97 -16.35 -0.28
N ARG A 3 13.41 -15.87 0.90
CA ARG A 3 13.23 -16.56 2.19
C ARG A 3 11.82 -16.38 2.77
N ASP A 4 11.02 -15.45 2.23
CA ASP A 4 9.67 -15.15 2.71
C ASP A 4 8.57 -16.01 2.06
N LEU A 5 8.93 -16.90 1.14
CA LEU A 5 8.02 -17.87 0.54
C LEU A 5 8.34 -19.27 1.06
N SER A 6 7.38 -19.87 1.77
CA SER A 6 7.41 -21.31 2.06
C SER A 6 7.39 -22.11 0.75
N ASP A 7 7.80 -23.37 0.81
CA ASP A 7 7.83 -24.21 -0.41
C ASP A 7 6.42 -24.46 -0.96
N ASP A 8 5.42 -24.57 -0.09
CA ASP A 8 4.00 -24.58 -0.48
C ASP A 8 3.56 -23.28 -1.19
N ALA A 9 3.98 -22.12 -0.66
CA ALA A 9 3.67 -20.84 -1.30
C ALA A 9 4.34 -20.72 -2.67
N LYS A 10 5.57 -21.22 -2.84
CA LYS A 10 6.25 -21.26 -4.16
C LYS A 10 5.51 -22.16 -5.13
N ALA A 11 5.05 -23.34 -4.68
CA ALA A 11 4.28 -24.26 -5.52
C ALA A 11 2.98 -23.61 -6.00
N LYS A 12 2.24 -22.93 -5.10
CA LYS A 12 1.02 -22.20 -5.45
C LYS A 12 1.27 -21.07 -6.44
N VAL A 13 2.33 -20.28 -6.24
CA VAL A 13 2.72 -19.22 -7.19
C VAL A 13 3.05 -19.82 -8.55
N LYS A 14 3.79 -20.94 -8.60
CA LYS A 14 4.09 -21.63 -9.86
C LYS A 14 2.82 -22.09 -10.58
N ILE A 15 1.89 -22.72 -9.86
CA ILE A 15 0.60 -23.15 -10.41
C ILE A 15 -0.19 -21.96 -10.96
N GLN A 16 -0.22 -20.83 -10.25
CA GLN A 16 -0.90 -19.62 -10.71
C GLN A 16 -0.27 -19.10 -12.01
N ILE A 17 1.06 -19.00 -12.06
CA ILE A 17 1.81 -18.57 -13.24
C ILE A 17 1.52 -19.47 -14.45
N ASP A 18 1.60 -20.78 -14.25
CA ASP A 18 1.35 -21.78 -15.30
C ASP A 18 -0.10 -21.69 -15.80
N ARG A 19 -1.08 -21.61 -14.88
CA ARG A 19 -2.51 -21.45 -15.20
C ARG A 19 -2.81 -20.19 -16.00
N LYS A 20 -2.10 -19.09 -15.72
CA LYS A 20 -2.24 -17.82 -16.45
C LYS A 20 -1.34 -17.73 -17.68
N ARG A 21 -0.65 -18.82 -18.06
CA ARG A 21 0.23 -18.90 -19.23
C ARG A 21 1.32 -17.83 -19.21
N ASN A 22 1.93 -17.61 -18.04
CA ASN A 22 2.93 -16.55 -17.80
C ASN A 22 2.45 -15.12 -18.11
N ASN A 23 1.14 -14.89 -18.25
CA ASN A 23 0.61 -13.56 -18.47
C ASN A 23 0.57 -12.77 -17.15
N VAL A 24 1.52 -11.86 -16.99
CA VAL A 24 1.67 -11.04 -15.79
C VAL A 24 0.43 -10.19 -15.51
N ALA A 25 -0.23 -9.64 -16.53
CA ALA A 25 -1.43 -8.84 -16.35
C ALA A 25 -2.58 -9.66 -15.73
N ARG A 26 -2.78 -10.90 -16.17
CA ARG A 26 -3.82 -11.79 -15.62
C ARG A 26 -3.48 -12.34 -14.23
N ILE A 27 -2.20 -12.45 -13.90
CA ILE A 27 -1.75 -12.81 -12.55
C ILE A 27 -2.05 -11.62 -11.61
N PHE A 28 -1.64 -10.42 -12.00
CA PHE A 28 -1.92 -9.21 -11.25
C PHE A 28 -3.42 -8.96 -11.08
N GLU A 29 -4.21 -9.13 -12.13
CA GLU A 29 -5.68 -9.00 -12.07
C GLU A 29 -6.29 -9.92 -11.01
N GLU A 30 -5.87 -11.19 -10.96
CA GLU A 30 -6.35 -12.15 -9.97
C GLU A 30 -5.94 -11.76 -8.55
N ASP A 31 -4.69 -11.34 -8.36
CA ASP A 31 -4.19 -10.89 -7.05
C ASP A 31 -4.89 -9.59 -6.61
N TYR A 32 -5.15 -8.65 -7.53
CA TYR A 32 -5.88 -7.42 -7.27
C TYR A 32 -7.34 -7.68 -6.93
N HIS A 33 -8.00 -8.59 -7.62
CA HIS A 33 -9.34 -9.02 -7.25
C HIS A 33 -9.36 -9.62 -5.83
N ALA A 34 -8.37 -10.44 -5.48
CA ALA A 34 -8.27 -10.98 -4.13
C ALA A 34 -7.94 -9.91 -3.07
N TRP A 35 -7.12 -8.92 -3.43
CA TRP A 35 -6.75 -7.78 -2.61
C TRP A 35 -7.97 -6.95 -2.21
N ILE A 36 -8.78 -6.56 -3.19
CA ILE A 36 -9.93 -5.69 -2.97
C ILE A 36 -11.09 -6.43 -2.29
N ASN A 37 -11.38 -7.68 -2.67
CA ASN A 37 -12.58 -8.37 -2.20
C ASN A 37 -12.41 -9.15 -0.89
N TYR A 38 -11.18 -9.53 -0.53
CA TYR A 38 -10.94 -10.35 0.66
C TYR A 38 -9.94 -9.69 1.63
N GLU A 39 -8.77 -9.30 1.13
CA GLU A 39 -7.70 -8.76 2.01
C GLU A 39 -8.09 -7.42 2.64
N SER A 40 -8.90 -6.60 1.95
CA SER A 40 -9.47 -5.36 2.50
C SER A 40 -10.34 -5.59 3.75
N GLN A 41 -10.88 -6.81 3.91
CA GLN A 41 -11.70 -7.22 5.03
C GLN A 41 -10.92 -8.07 6.05
N GLY A 42 -9.60 -8.23 5.86
CA GLY A 42 -8.73 -9.05 6.71
C GLY A 42 -8.77 -10.54 6.40
N LEU A 43 -9.43 -10.95 5.31
CA LEU A 43 -9.50 -12.35 4.88
C LEU A 43 -8.28 -12.69 4.00
N LEU A 44 -7.31 -13.38 4.60
CA LEU A 44 -6.02 -13.69 3.99
C LEU A 44 -6.16 -14.66 2.81
N ARG A 45 -5.87 -14.19 1.60
CA ARG A 45 -5.88 -14.99 0.36
C ARG A 45 -4.55 -14.95 -0.37
N LEU A 46 -3.84 -13.84 -0.25
CA LEU A 46 -2.53 -13.63 -0.86
C LEU A 46 -1.43 -14.20 0.03
N ASN A 47 -0.33 -14.60 -0.60
CA ASN A 47 0.89 -14.90 0.14
C ASN A 47 1.55 -13.59 0.65
N LYS A 48 2.48 -13.71 1.60
CA LYS A 48 3.17 -12.55 2.22
C LYS A 48 3.81 -11.62 1.19
N VAL A 49 4.45 -12.18 0.16
CA VAL A 49 5.15 -11.39 -0.86
C VAL A 49 4.17 -10.63 -1.74
N ALA A 50 3.13 -11.30 -2.25
CA ALA A 50 2.07 -10.67 -3.03
C ALA A 50 1.38 -9.56 -2.21
N ARG A 51 1.01 -9.83 -0.96
CA ARG A 51 0.44 -8.82 -0.05
C ARG A 51 1.34 -7.59 0.10
N ASN A 52 2.65 -7.79 0.30
CA ASN A 52 3.58 -6.67 0.44
C ASN A 52 3.68 -5.84 -0.85
N ILE A 53 3.65 -6.49 -2.01
CA ILE A 53 3.62 -5.79 -3.32
C ILE A 53 2.32 -4.99 -3.45
N MET A 54 1.17 -5.62 -3.20
CA MET A 54 -0.13 -4.95 -3.29
C MET A 54 -0.22 -3.78 -2.33
N PHE A 55 0.24 -3.93 -1.09
CA PHE A 55 0.19 -2.83 -0.13
C PHE A 55 1.10 -1.67 -0.50
N LYS A 56 2.28 -1.93 -1.09
CA LYS A 56 3.23 -0.89 -1.53
C LYS A 56 2.70 -0.08 -2.71
N TYR A 57 2.09 -0.72 -3.69
CA TYR A 57 1.70 -0.08 -4.96
C TYR A 57 0.20 0.21 -5.07
N CYS A 58 -0.62 -0.47 -4.28
CA CYS A 58 -2.08 -0.34 -4.23
C CYS A 58 -2.57 -0.25 -2.77
N PRO A 59 -2.09 0.74 -1.98
CA PRO A 59 -2.46 0.87 -0.58
C PRO A 59 -3.97 1.07 -0.42
N PHE A 60 -4.54 0.53 0.65
CA PHE A 60 -5.96 0.75 0.95
C PHE A 60 -6.24 2.17 1.43
N ALA A 61 -7.48 2.62 1.29
CA ALA A 61 -7.95 3.88 1.87
C ALA A 61 -7.87 3.87 3.41
N ALA A 62 -7.77 5.04 4.03
CA ALA A 62 -7.57 5.19 5.48
C ALA A 62 -8.59 4.41 6.35
N PRO A 63 -9.90 4.39 6.04
CA PRO A 63 -10.87 3.62 6.83
C PRO A 63 -10.59 2.11 6.83
N ILE A 64 -10.14 1.58 5.70
CA ILE A 64 -9.80 0.16 5.56
C ILE A 64 -8.52 -0.14 6.35
N ARG A 65 -7.49 0.71 6.23
CA ARG A 65 -6.25 0.57 7.00
C ARG A 65 -6.52 0.60 8.51
N ALA A 66 -7.36 1.51 8.99
CA ALA A 66 -7.74 1.58 10.40
C ALA A 66 -8.39 0.28 10.90
N ASN A 67 -9.26 -0.34 10.10
CA ASN A 67 -9.86 -1.64 10.44
C ASN A 67 -8.80 -2.76 10.44
N LEU A 68 -7.91 -2.77 9.45
CA LEU A 68 -6.86 -3.78 9.29
C LEU A 68 -5.73 -3.66 10.33
N LEU A 69 -5.58 -2.53 11.00
CA LEU A 69 -4.53 -2.31 12.02
C LEU A 69 -4.61 -3.32 13.17
N LYS A 70 -5.81 -3.86 13.44
CA LYS A 70 -6.06 -4.91 14.44
C LYS A 70 -5.46 -6.27 14.05
N HIS A 71 -5.17 -6.48 12.77
CA HIS A 71 -4.60 -7.73 12.27
C HIS A 71 -3.07 -7.69 12.32
N PRO A 72 -2.40 -8.62 13.02
CA PRO A 72 -0.93 -8.62 13.18
C PRO A 72 -0.12 -8.63 11.87
N LEU A 73 -0.69 -9.20 10.80
CA LEU A 73 -0.05 -9.26 9.49
C LEU A 73 -0.09 -7.94 8.73
N TYR A 74 -0.96 -7.03 9.14
CA TYR A 74 -1.16 -5.72 8.52
C TYR A 74 -0.61 -4.58 9.37
N SER A 75 -0.58 -4.73 10.69
CA SER A 75 -0.16 -3.67 11.62
C SER A 75 1.22 -3.10 11.29
N SER A 76 2.20 -3.96 11.00
CA SER A 76 3.56 -3.54 10.64
C SER A 76 3.63 -2.83 9.29
N LEU A 77 2.89 -3.32 8.29
CA LEU A 77 2.80 -2.71 6.96
C LEU A 77 2.15 -1.32 7.02
N ILE A 78 1.04 -1.22 7.74
CA ILE A 78 0.30 0.03 7.91
C ILE A 78 1.16 1.04 8.68
N THR A 79 1.77 0.63 9.79
CA THR A 79 2.65 1.52 10.58
C THR A 79 3.79 2.09 9.73
N ALA A 80 4.44 1.24 8.92
CA ALA A 80 5.50 1.69 8.03
C ALA A 80 5.00 2.66 6.96
N PHE A 81 3.81 2.42 6.40
CA PHE A 81 3.20 3.29 5.40
C PHE A 81 2.82 4.66 5.98
N GLU A 82 2.18 4.70 7.16
CA GLU A 82 1.83 5.98 7.79
C GLU A 82 3.08 6.76 8.21
N ALA A 83 4.12 6.08 8.69
CA ALA A 83 5.39 6.74 9.02
C ALA A 83 6.06 7.38 7.79
N GLU A 84 6.01 6.71 6.64
CA GLU A 84 6.55 7.27 5.39
C GLU A 84 5.72 8.45 4.89
N ARG A 85 4.39 8.41 5.06
CA ARG A 85 3.50 9.52 4.70
C ARG A 85 3.68 10.73 5.61
N GLU A 86 3.81 10.53 6.92
CA GLU A 86 4.09 11.62 7.85
C GLU A 86 5.47 12.23 7.61
N ARG A 87 6.45 11.42 7.20
CA ARG A 87 7.74 11.94 6.76
C ARG A 87 7.57 12.86 5.54
N HIS A 88 6.82 12.43 4.53
CA HIS A 88 6.54 13.24 3.34
C HIS A 88 5.78 14.52 3.68
N SER A 89 4.71 14.43 4.47
CA SER A 89 3.91 15.60 4.89
C SER A 89 4.80 16.62 5.60
N ARG A 90 5.67 16.19 6.53
CA ARG A 90 6.61 17.07 7.23
C ARG A 90 7.60 17.76 6.30
N ILE A 91 8.16 17.05 5.32
CA ILE A 91 9.08 17.63 4.32
C ILE A 91 8.35 18.67 3.48
N LEU A 92 7.13 18.36 3.02
CA LEU A 92 6.31 19.28 2.24
C LEU A 92 5.95 20.53 3.02
N ARG A 93 5.49 20.41 4.27
CA ARG A 93 5.21 21.55 5.16
C ARG A 93 6.43 22.46 5.31
N ALA A 94 7.61 21.87 5.56
CA ALA A 94 8.85 22.63 5.69
C ALA A 94 9.26 23.32 4.39
N HIS A 95 9.01 22.69 3.24
CA HIS A 95 9.27 23.27 1.93
C HIS A 95 8.31 24.43 1.61
N TYR A 96 7.01 24.22 1.84
CA TYR A 96 5.98 25.23 1.58
C TYR A 96 6.14 26.46 2.48
N ALA A 97 6.52 26.27 3.75
CA ALA A 97 6.81 27.37 4.66
C ALA A 97 7.99 28.26 4.21
N LYS A 98 8.92 27.74 3.39
CA LYS A 98 10.03 28.54 2.83
C LYS A 98 9.62 29.36 1.60
N ILE A 99 8.63 28.88 0.86
CA ILE A 99 8.21 29.48 -0.42
C ILE A 99 7.04 30.44 -0.22
N CYS A 100 6.15 30.16 0.74
CA CYS A 100 5.06 31.04 1.07
C CYS A 100 5.57 32.16 1.98
N LYS A 101 5.38 33.41 1.55
CA LYS A 101 5.67 34.58 2.39
C LYS A 101 4.66 34.63 3.56
N PRO A 102 5.01 35.24 4.72
CA PRO A 102 4.16 35.25 5.92
C PRO A 102 2.74 35.79 5.71
N ASP A 103 2.56 36.60 4.67
CA ASP A 103 1.37 37.35 4.28
C ASP A 103 0.63 36.74 3.08
N GLN A 104 1.11 35.62 2.53
CA GLN A 104 0.54 34.99 1.33
C GLN A 104 -0.02 33.61 1.66
N THR A 105 -1.28 33.39 1.29
CA THR A 105 -1.93 32.08 1.43
C THR A 105 -1.24 31.05 0.54
N VAL A 106 -0.95 29.88 1.11
CA VAL A 106 -0.46 28.70 0.37
C VAL A 106 -1.45 28.39 -0.76
N ASP A 107 -0.97 28.28 -1.99
CA ASP A 107 -1.78 27.93 -3.17
C ASP A 107 -2.60 26.66 -2.91
N SER A 108 -3.85 26.66 -3.36
CA SER A 108 -4.77 25.52 -3.39
C SER A 108 -4.11 24.20 -3.79
N ILE A 109 -3.27 24.20 -4.83
CA ILE A 109 -2.58 23.00 -5.32
C ILE A 109 -1.64 22.41 -4.27
N LEU A 110 -0.93 23.28 -3.53
CA LEU A 110 -0.01 22.86 -2.48
C LEU A 110 -0.78 22.37 -1.23
N GLN A 111 -1.93 22.98 -0.94
CA GLN A 111 -2.83 22.51 0.13
C GLN A 111 -3.39 21.11 -0.19
N GLU A 112 -3.87 20.89 -1.41
CA GLU A 112 -4.35 19.58 -1.86
C GLU A 112 -3.25 18.52 -1.82
N ASN A 113 -2.03 18.87 -2.23
CA ASN A 113 -0.88 17.98 -2.15
C ASN A 113 -0.58 17.58 -0.71
N LEU A 114 -0.61 18.53 0.23
CA LEU A 114 -0.39 18.24 1.64
C LEU A 114 -1.50 17.35 2.21
N ALA A 115 -2.76 17.67 1.91
CA ALA A 115 -3.92 16.88 2.32
C ALA A 115 -3.83 15.43 1.80
N PHE A 116 -3.32 15.23 0.58
CA PHE A 116 -3.08 13.90 0.02
C PHE A 116 -2.09 13.08 0.83
N TYR A 117 -1.12 13.67 1.55
CA TYR A 117 -0.19 12.94 2.41
C TYR A 117 -0.65 12.85 3.88
N GLU A 118 -1.63 13.64 4.29
CA GLU A 118 -2.16 13.65 5.67
C GLU A 118 -3.32 12.66 5.91
N GLY A 119 -4.09 12.27 4.87
CA GLY A 119 -5.24 11.33 5.01
C GLY A 119 -4.98 9.92 4.51
#